data_AF-A0A2K8WV29-F1
#
_entry.id   AF-A0A2K8WV29-F1
#
_cell.length_a   1.000
_cell.length_b   1.000
_cell.length_c   1.000
_cell.angle_alpha   90.00
_cell.angle_beta   90.00
_cell.angle_gamma   90.00
#
_symmetry.space_group_name_H-M   'P 1'
#
loop_
_entity.id
_entity.type
_entity.pdbx_description
1 polymer ?
#
loop_
_entity_poly.entity_id
_entity_poly.type
_entity_poly.pdbx_seq_one_letter_code
_entity_poly.pdbx_strand_id
1 'polypeptide(L)'
;MHRKVVSILFTVLFLALITAPSIIVVMDDSVDVSVFYSLSEEEEEEQTNLNLSFVLENLEDGFVETSKKTDNLGYYFKNYPKPHQNLLFPPPEFIL
;
A
#
# COMPACT_ATOMS: atom_id res chain seq x y z
N MET A 1 -16.57 -23.57 27.35
CA MET A 1 -16.62 -22.09 27.39
C MET A 1 -15.31 -21.43 26.98
N HIS A 2 -14.14 -21.99 27.31
CA HIS A 2 -12.80 -21.53 26.88
C HIS A 2 -12.70 -21.06 25.41
N ARG A 3 -13.15 -21.85 24.44
CA ARG A 3 -13.02 -21.51 23.00
C ARG A 3 -13.78 -20.23 22.62
N LYS A 4 -14.92 -19.98 23.27
CA LYS A 4 -15.72 -18.77 23.05
C LYS A 4 -15.05 -17.55 23.68
N VAL A 5 -14.45 -17.71 24.86
CA VAL A 5 -13.70 -16.64 25.53
C VAL A 5 -12.50 -16.21 24.69
N VAL A 6 -11.73 -17.18 24.17
CA VAL A 6 -10.60 -16.90 23.28
C VAL A 6 -11.06 -16.18 22.02
N SER A 7 -12.16 -16.63 21.40
CA SER A 7 -12.72 -15.98 20.21
C SER A 7 -13.17 -14.54 20.48
N ILE A 8 -13.84 -14.29 21.62
CA ILE A 8 -14.27 -12.95 22.04
C ILE A 8 -13.06 -12.04 22.30
N LEU A 9 -12.02 -12.56 22.95
CA LEU A 9 -10.79 -11.81 23.21
C LEU A 9 -10.16 -11.35 21.90
N PHE A 10 -9.98 -12.26 20.93
CA PHE A 10 -9.40 -11.88 19.64
C PHE A 10 -10.28 -10.90 18.88
N THR A 11 -11.60 -11.04 18.91
CA THR A 11 -12.49 -10.08 18.23
C THR A 11 -12.41 -8.70 18.86
N VAL A 12 -12.38 -8.60 20.19
CA VAL A 12 -12.20 -7.30 20.88
C VAL A 12 -10.82 -6.70 20.60
N LEU A 13 -9.77 -7.52 20.60
CA LEU A 13 -8.41 -7.10 20.27
C LEU A 13 -8.32 -6.50 18.86
N PHE A 14 -8.85 -7.22 17.86
CA PHE A 14 -8.83 -6.74 16.47
C PHE A 14 -9.70 -5.51 16.29
N LEU A 15 -10.87 -5.45 16.94
CA LEU A 15 -11.72 -4.28 16.90
C LEU A 15 -11.01 -3.04 17.48
N ALA A 16 -10.32 -3.20 18.62
CA ALA A 16 -9.55 -2.13 19.23
C ALA A 16 -8.40 -1.67 18.32
N LEU A 17 -7.67 -2.59 17.69
CA LEU A 17 -6.57 -2.28 16.78
C LEU A 17 -7.04 -1.44 15.58
N ILE A 18 -8.13 -1.85 14.92
CA ILE A 18 -8.62 -1.19 13.70
C ILE A 18 -9.26 0.16 14.04
N THR A 19 -9.91 0.30 15.20
CA THR A 19 -10.60 1.54 15.60
C THR A 19 -9.70 2.54 16.31
N ALA A 20 -8.51 2.14 16.79
CA ALA A 20 -7.58 3.00 17.51
C ALA A 20 -7.28 4.35 16.82
N PRO A 21 -6.84 4.41 15.54
CA PRO A 21 -6.55 5.70 14.89
C PRO A 21 -7.81 6.57 14.74
N SER A 22 -8.98 5.96 14.53
CA SER A 22 -10.25 6.71 14.44
C SER A 22 -10.65 7.34 15.78
N ILE A 23 -10.48 6.62 16.89
CA ILE A 23 -10.81 7.14 18.23
C ILE A 23 -9.84 8.27 18.61
N ILE A 24 -8.55 8.12 18.32
CA ILE A 24 -7.52 9.13 18.61
C ILE A 24 -7.84 10.45 17.90
N VAL A 25 -8.15 10.40 16.59
CA VAL A 25 -8.51 11.59 15.79
C VAL A 25 -9.78 12.29 16.32
N VAL A 26 -10.75 11.54 16.85
CA VAL A 26 -11.96 12.13 17.43
C VAL A 26 -11.69 12.79 18.77
N MET A 27 -10.73 12.29 19.56
CA MET A 27 -10.36 12.87 20.85
C MET A 27 -9.48 14.10 20.71
N ASP A 28 -8.52 14.06 19.79
CA ASP A 28 -7.52 15.12 19.59
C ASP A 28 -7.04 15.12 18.14
N ASP A 29 -7.30 16.22 17.44
CA ASP A 29 -6.95 16.41 16.03
C ASP A 29 -5.47 16.81 15.83
N SER A 30 -4.75 17.11 16.91
CA SER A 30 -3.33 17.45 16.86
C SER A 30 -2.40 16.23 16.88
N VAL A 31 -2.94 15.05 17.20
CA VAL A 31 -2.16 13.81 17.30
C VAL A 31 -1.91 13.23 15.92
N ASP A 32 -0.63 12.98 15.62
CA ASP A 32 -0.24 12.32 14.38
C ASP A 32 -0.59 10.82 14.40
N VAL A 33 -1.52 10.42 13.54
CA VAL A 33 -1.94 9.02 13.34
C VAL A 33 -1.35 8.38 12.08
N SER A 34 -0.49 9.09 11.34
CA SER A 34 0.15 8.57 10.12
C SER A 34 0.90 7.26 10.37
N VAL A 35 1.51 7.12 11.54
CA VAL A 35 2.23 5.92 11.97
C VAL A 35 1.35 4.67 12.00
N PHE A 36 0.07 4.79 12.39
CA PHE A 36 -0.84 3.65 12.40
C PHE A 36 -1.19 3.18 10.98
N TYR A 37 -1.26 4.12 10.03
CA TYR A 37 -1.51 3.82 8.62
C TYR A 37 -0.27 3.27 7.93
N SER A 38 0.91 3.84 8.18
CA SER A 38 2.18 3.36 7.61
C SER A 38 2.53 1.95 8.07
N LEU A 39 2.21 1.59 9.32
CA LEU A 39 2.39 0.21 9.82
C LEU A 39 1.49 -0.83 9.14
N SER A 40 0.40 -0.39 8.51
CA SER A 40 -0.53 -1.26 7.78
C SER A 40 -0.23 -1.32 6.29
N GLU A 41 0.71 -0.50 5.80
CA GLU A 41 1.09 -0.39 4.40
C GLU A 41 2.29 -1.30 4.11
N GLU A 42 2.03 -2.51 3.59
CA GLU A 42 3.08 -3.49 3.25
C GLU A 42 3.84 -3.14 1.95
N GLU A 43 3.44 -2.11 1.20
CA GLU A 43 3.98 -1.79 -0.14
C GLU A 43 5.13 -0.75 -0.14
N GLU A 44 5.42 -0.06 0.97
CA GLU A 44 6.40 1.05 0.99
C GLU A 44 7.85 0.65 1.27
N GLU A 45 8.14 -0.55 1.81
CA GLU A 45 9.53 -0.96 2.10
C GLU A 45 10.33 -1.38 0.85
N GLU A 46 9.69 -1.63 -0.30
CA GLU A 46 10.40 -2.05 -1.54
C GLU A 46 10.95 -0.88 -2.38
N GLN A 47 10.66 0.37 -2.02
CA GLN A 47 11.08 1.54 -2.82
C GLN A 47 12.39 2.20 -2.35
N THR A 48 13.09 1.63 -1.36
CA THR A 48 14.46 2.06 -1.06
C THR A 48 15.46 1.38 -1.99
N ASN A 49 15.62 1.94 -3.19
CA ASN A 49 16.79 1.75 -4.05
C ASN A 49 17.28 0.29 -4.19
N LEU A 50 16.45 -0.59 -4.74
CA LEU A 50 16.96 -1.85 -5.29
C LEU A 50 17.81 -1.52 -6.51
N ASN A 51 19.11 -1.23 -6.27
CA ASN A 51 20.15 -1.44 -7.27
C ASN A 51 20.06 -2.91 -7.66
N LEU A 52 19.31 -3.16 -8.73
CA LEU A 52 19.00 -4.48 -9.23
C LEU A 52 20.25 -5.03 -9.92
N SER A 53 21.27 -5.33 -9.13
CA SER A 53 22.37 -6.19 -9.53
C SER A 53 21.83 -7.60 -9.52
N PHE A 54 21.31 -8.06 -10.67
CA PHE A 54 21.04 -9.47 -10.91
C PHE A 54 22.34 -10.26 -10.70
N VAL A 55 22.59 -10.74 -9.49
CA VAL A 55 23.55 -11.81 -9.24
C VAL A 55 22.78 -13.10 -9.46
N LEU A 56 22.81 -13.56 -10.71
CA LEU A 56 22.27 -14.86 -11.10
C LEU A 56 23.23 -15.94 -10.61
N GLU A 57 23.23 -16.22 -9.31
CA GLU A 57 23.95 -17.37 -8.75
C GLU A 57 22.94 -18.49 -8.46
N ASN A 58 22.88 -19.42 -9.42
CA ASN A 58 22.36 -20.78 -9.36
C ASN A 58 21.62 -21.17 -8.06
N LEU A 59 20.34 -20.81 -7.97
CA LEU A 59 19.40 -21.49 -7.08
C LEU A 59 18.80 -22.68 -7.83
N GLU A 60 19.63 -23.70 -7.98
CA GLU A 60 19.25 -25.03 -8.42
C GLU A 60 18.63 -25.77 -7.23
N ASP A 61 17.40 -25.42 -6.83
CA ASP A 61 16.43 -26.38 -6.29
C ASP A 61 15.04 -25.75 -6.10
N GLY A 62 14.03 -26.37 -6.72
CA GLY A 62 12.68 -26.40 -6.15
C GLY A 62 11.71 -25.23 -6.34
N PHE A 63 11.81 -24.39 -7.38
CA PHE A 63 10.69 -23.49 -7.71
C PHE A 63 9.69 -24.20 -8.64
N VAL A 64 8.53 -24.54 -8.07
CA VAL A 64 7.36 -25.11 -8.75
C VAL A 64 7.07 -24.32 -10.01
N GLU A 65 7.11 -25.02 -11.14
CA GLU A 65 6.83 -24.50 -12.47
C GLU A 65 5.34 -24.12 -12.57
N THR A 66 4.97 -22.91 -12.12
CA THR A 66 3.68 -22.32 -12.45
C THR A 66 3.66 -22.05 -13.95
N SER A 67 2.74 -22.72 -14.63
CA SER A 67 2.54 -22.70 -16.08
C SER A 67 2.81 -21.32 -16.69
N LYS A 68 3.75 -21.25 -17.64
CA LYS A 68 3.94 -20.09 -18.52
C LYS A 68 2.64 -19.84 -19.30
N LYS A 69 1.78 -18.98 -18.77
CA LYS A 69 0.87 -18.22 -19.60
C LYS A 69 1.71 -17.10 -20.18
N THR A 70 2.00 -17.17 -21.48
CA THR A 70 2.67 -16.10 -22.19
C THR A 70 1.68 -14.94 -22.32
N ASP A 71 1.58 -14.13 -21.26
CA ASP A 71 0.88 -12.87 -21.34
C ASP A 71 1.70 -11.98 -22.27
N ASN A 72 1.18 -11.71 -23.47
CA ASN A 72 1.73 -10.76 -24.41
C ASN A 72 1.65 -9.36 -23.77
N LEU A 73 2.62 -9.03 -22.91
CA LEU A 73 2.87 -7.69 -22.37
C LEU A 73 3.47 -6.82 -23.49
N GLY A 74 2.73 -6.65 -24.57
CA GLY A 74 3.06 -5.69 -25.62
C GLY A 74 2.84 -4.28 -25.08
N TYR A 75 3.86 -3.42 -25.19
CA TYR A 75 3.70 -2.00 -24.93
C TYR A 75 2.72 -1.41 -25.96
N TYR A 76 1.57 -0.95 -25.49
CA TYR A 76 0.62 -0.18 -26.30
C TYR A 76 0.82 1.30 -26.04
N PHE A 77 1.18 2.05 -27.08
CA PHE A 77 1.26 3.51 -27.00
C PHE A 77 -0.15 4.06 -26.74
N LYS A 78 -0.32 4.67 -25.58
CA LYS A 78 -1.58 5.24 -25.10
C LYS A 78 -1.88 6.53 -25.88
N ASN A 79 -2.72 6.45 -26.92
CA ASN A 79 -3.22 7.60 -27.71
C ASN A 79 -4.29 8.40 -26.96
N TYR A 80 -4.01 8.88 -25.75
CA TYR A 80 -4.97 9.72 -25.03
C TYR A 80 -4.88 11.17 -25.50
N PRO A 81 -6.03 11.86 -25.67
CA PRO A 81 -6.03 13.29 -25.86
C PRO A 81 -5.40 13.96 -24.63
N LYS A 82 -4.59 15.00 -24.85
CA LYS A 82 -3.99 15.76 -23.75
C LYS A 82 -5.11 16.30 -22.86
N PRO A 83 -5.14 15.99 -21.55
CA PRO A 83 -6.14 16.55 -20.66
C PRO A 83 -5.97 18.06 -20.58
N HIS A 84 -7.08 18.79 -20.44
CA HIS A 84 -7.06 20.24 -20.25
C HIS A 84 -6.53 20.58 -18.85
N GLN A 85 -5.20 20.63 -18.72
CA GLN A 85 -4.49 20.84 -17.45
C GLN A 85 -4.95 22.10 -16.72
N ASN A 86 -5.25 23.17 -17.45
CA ASN A 86 -5.71 24.44 -16.86
C ASN A 86 -7.08 24.37 -16.16
N LEU A 87 -7.89 23.34 -16.43
CA LEU A 87 -9.19 23.15 -15.78
C LEU A 87 -9.05 22.34 -14.47
N LEU A 88 -8.13 21.38 -14.45
CA LEU A 88 -7.88 20.51 -13.29
C LEU A 88 -6.86 21.11 -12.32
N PHE A 89 -5.95 21.93 -12.84
CA PHE A 89 -4.83 22.54 -12.11
C PHE A 89 -4.75 24.03 -12.49
N PRO A 90 -5.68 24.87 -12.01
CA PRO A 90 -5.55 26.31 -12.22
C PRO A 90 -4.22 26.80 -11.64
N PRO A 91 -3.57 27.80 -12.28
CA PRO A 91 -2.35 28.36 -11.75
C PRO A 91 -2.60 29.01 -10.38
N PRO A 92 -1.61 28.99 -9.46
CA PRO A 92 -1.73 29.64 -8.16
C PRO A 92 -2.07 31.13 -8.31
N GLU A 93 -2.99 31.62 -7.47
CA GLU A 93 -3.25 33.06 -7.39
C GLU A 93 -2.02 33.75 -6.79
N PHE A 94 -1.36 34.62 -7.56
CA PHE A 94 -0.30 35.47 -7.04
C PHE A 94 -0.93 36.50 -6.11
N ILE A 95 -0.69 36.37 -4.81
CA ILE A 95 -1.00 37.42 -3.83
C ILE A 95 0.13 38.46 -3.94
N LEU A 96 -0.20 39.66 -4.43
CA LEU A 96 0.66 40.84 -4.43
C LEU A 96 0.55 41.62 -3.13
#